data_AF-A0A849JAR1-F1
#
_entry.id   AF-A0A849JAR1-F1
#
_cell.length_a   1.000
_cell.length_b   1.000
_cell.length_c   1.000
_cell.angle_alpha   90.00
_cell.angle_beta   90.00
_cell.angle_gamma   90.00
#
_symmetry.space_group_name_H-M   'P 1'
#
loop_
_entity.id
_entity.type
_entity.pdbx_description
1 polymer ?
#
loop_
_entity_poly.entity_id
_entity_poly.type
_entity_poly.pdbx_seq_one_letter_code
_entity_poly.pdbx_strand_id
1 'polypeptide(L)'
;MNETPSEGHDDEDPSPSEGSKKGGARKKLRLLQIVIGVILLLVAAVGIGYPLYWNHRSSTGSQIILKRQIQNIKRVLNSPAGSTCVAKPGPGILDVPKLGLFASVVQGIDPVTLETSIGHDPSTPWPSKTGTGLLAAHDVSFFSQIDLLRIGDEIKYVVPCGVMVFTVTGHQVTRPGAIFKFGAVGGIVLDTCWPTTALFYTPTRYIVTAQYLKTVPVSTENLKQPTESSITIPNLVVPAPPALVQQGITLSTNSQILGTMSFSGSPSSAFIQSPATLSFEASGLNLWFAMLHSLSQSRTDWLKLLGPGVTFPSQLLGQKLYSTTPLYVDEIVNSTTPVGISLNTTLNGKYPVVVHEGIEGNKIVITGLSVS
;
A
#
# COMPACT_ATOMS: atom_id res chain seq x y z
N MET A 1 37.99 77.14 -69.19
CA MET A 1 36.85 76.26 -69.51
C MET A 1 37.26 74.83 -69.18
N ASN A 2 36.45 74.18 -68.36
CA ASN A 2 36.30 72.75 -68.09
C ASN A 2 37.46 71.87 -67.56
N GLU A 3 37.16 71.33 -66.38
CA GLU A 3 37.13 69.90 -65.98
C GLU A 3 38.40 69.19 -65.47
N THR A 4 38.28 68.79 -64.18
CA THR A 4 38.81 67.62 -63.46
C THR A 4 40.32 67.45 -63.27
N PRO A 5 40.74 67.04 -62.06
CA PRO A 5 41.16 65.64 -61.83
C PRO A 5 40.57 65.05 -60.53
N SER A 6 40.06 63.82 -60.53
CA SER A 6 40.76 62.60 -60.13
C SER A 6 41.31 62.64 -58.69
N GLU A 7 40.53 62.14 -57.72
CA GLU A 7 41.00 61.80 -56.38
C GLU A 7 40.80 60.30 -56.10
N GLY A 8 41.93 59.62 -55.90
CA GLY A 8 42.31 59.12 -54.58
C GLY A 8 41.55 57.92 -54.05
N HIS A 9 42.14 56.75 -54.26
CA HIS A 9 41.82 55.49 -53.61
C HIS A 9 42.57 55.44 -52.27
N ASP A 10 41.85 55.49 -51.15
CA ASP A 10 42.38 55.15 -49.83
C ASP A 10 41.52 54.02 -49.23
N ASP A 11 42.11 52.83 -49.16
CA ASP A 11 41.56 51.64 -48.51
C ASP A 11 41.62 51.80 -46.98
N GLU A 12 40.46 52.00 -46.32
CA GLU A 12 40.31 51.76 -44.88
C GLU A 12 39.91 50.30 -44.64
N ASP A 13 40.82 49.56 -44.00
CA ASP A 13 40.62 48.20 -43.49
C ASP A 13 39.53 48.19 -42.38
N PRO A 14 38.46 47.37 -42.48
CA PRO A 14 37.42 47.35 -41.46
C PRO A 14 37.90 46.61 -40.20
N SER A 15 38.03 47.36 -39.10
CA SER A 15 38.07 46.81 -37.73
C SER A 15 36.98 45.74 -37.53
N PRO A 16 37.30 44.55 -36.98
CA PRO A 16 36.32 43.49 -36.82
C PRO A 16 35.27 43.88 -35.77
N SER A 17 34.05 44.12 -36.23
CA SER A 17 32.90 44.41 -35.37
C SER A 17 32.67 43.31 -34.31
N GLU A 18 32.55 43.72 -33.05
CA GLU A 18 32.24 42.90 -31.87
C GLU A 18 30.81 42.27 -31.86
N GLY A 19 30.24 41.95 -33.02
CA GLY A 19 28.85 41.48 -33.15
C GLY A 19 28.64 40.00 -32.87
N SER A 20 29.67 39.16 -33.01
CA SER A 20 29.48 37.69 -33.06
C SER A 20 29.35 37.01 -31.69
N LYS A 21 29.98 37.55 -30.63
CA LYS A 21 30.00 36.92 -29.29
C LYS A 21 28.66 37.02 -28.54
N LYS A 22 27.86 38.06 -28.78
CA LYS A 22 26.58 38.31 -28.06
C LYS A 22 25.44 37.37 -28.49
N GLY A 23 25.43 36.91 -29.74
CA GLY A 23 24.41 35.99 -30.26
C GLY A 23 24.54 34.56 -29.72
N GLY A 24 25.77 34.06 -29.58
CA GLY A 24 26.05 32.75 -29.01
C GLY A 24 25.72 32.64 -27.52
N ALA A 25 26.02 33.68 -26.75
CA ALA A 25 25.70 33.75 -25.32
C ALA A 25 24.17 33.74 -25.07
N ARG A 26 23.39 34.49 -25.87
CA ARG A 26 21.92 34.50 -25.78
C ARG A 26 21.29 33.15 -26.19
N LYS A 27 21.83 32.46 -27.19
CA LYS A 27 21.38 31.11 -27.57
C LYS A 27 21.70 30.07 -26.49
N LYS A 28 22.90 30.13 -25.89
CA LYS A 28 23.29 29.25 -24.77
C LYS A 28 22.43 29.50 -23.52
N LEU A 29 22.10 30.75 -23.22
CA LEU A 29 21.22 31.12 -22.10
C LEU A 29 19.78 30.62 -22.31
N ARG A 30 19.23 30.74 -23.52
CA ARG A 30 17.90 30.19 -23.86
C ARG A 30 17.85 28.67 -23.76
N LEU A 31 18.90 27.98 -24.24
CA LEU A 31 19.00 26.53 -24.12
C LEU A 31 19.08 26.09 -22.65
N LEU A 32 19.84 26.81 -21.83
CA LEU A 32 19.92 26.57 -20.39
C LEU A 32 18.57 26.75 -19.69
N GLN A 33 17.83 27.82 -20.02
CA GLN A 33 16.49 28.06 -19.47
C GLN A 33 15.49 26.96 -19.85
N ILE A 34 15.54 26.47 -21.09
CA ILE A 34 14.71 25.35 -21.55
C ILE A 34 15.07 24.06 -20.79
N VAL A 35 16.36 23.76 -20.64
CA VAL A 35 16.81 22.56 -19.89
C VAL A 35 16.36 22.62 -18.44
N ILE A 36 16.52 23.78 -17.77
CA ILE A 36 16.04 23.98 -16.40
C ILE A 36 14.51 23.80 -16.33
N GLY A 37 13.77 24.37 -17.28
CA GLY A 37 12.31 24.21 -17.35
C GLY A 37 11.86 22.75 -17.51
N VAL A 38 12.55 21.99 -18.36
CA VAL A 38 12.28 20.55 -18.55
C VAL A 38 12.62 19.74 -17.30
N ILE A 39 13.75 20.03 -16.65
CA ILE A 39 14.14 19.36 -15.39
C ILE A 39 13.10 19.66 -14.30
N LEU A 40 12.66 20.90 -14.16
CA LEU A 40 11.63 21.28 -13.18
C LEU A 40 10.29 20.59 -13.48
N LEU A 41 9.89 20.47 -14.75
CA LEU A 41 8.70 19.72 -15.15
C LEU A 41 8.82 18.22 -14.85
N LEU A 42 9.99 17.62 -15.09
CA LEU A 42 10.25 16.21 -14.76
C LEU A 42 10.25 15.98 -13.24
N VAL A 43 10.87 16.86 -12.47
CA VAL A 43 10.87 16.79 -11.00
C VAL A 43 9.45 16.99 -10.46
N ALA A 44 8.65 17.90 -11.02
CA ALA A 44 7.25 18.06 -10.66
C ALA A 44 6.41 16.83 -11.05
N ALA A 45 6.62 16.27 -12.24
CA ALA A 45 5.94 15.06 -12.70
C ALA A 45 6.30 13.84 -11.82
N VAL A 46 7.55 13.73 -11.38
CA VAL A 46 7.98 12.70 -10.41
C VAL A 46 7.40 13.00 -9.03
N GLY A 47 7.43 14.25 -8.56
CA GLY A 47 6.92 14.64 -7.25
C GLY A 47 5.40 14.50 -7.10
N ILE A 48 4.64 14.69 -8.19
CA ILE A 48 3.18 14.48 -8.25
C ILE A 48 2.84 13.01 -8.58
N GLY A 49 3.60 12.40 -9.49
CA GLY A 49 3.37 11.03 -9.93
C GLY A 49 3.76 9.99 -8.89
N TYR A 50 4.78 10.23 -8.07
CA TYR A 50 5.27 9.28 -7.07
C TYR A 50 4.28 9.00 -5.94
N PRO A 51 3.62 10.01 -5.32
CA PRO A 51 2.57 9.77 -4.33
C PRO A 51 1.31 9.12 -4.91
N LEU A 52 0.90 9.54 -6.12
CA LEU A 52 -0.26 8.95 -6.81
C LEU A 52 -0.01 7.50 -7.24
N TYR A 53 1.23 7.18 -7.62
CA TYR A 53 1.68 5.82 -7.91
C TYR A 53 1.69 4.94 -6.66
N TRP A 54 2.22 5.47 -5.54
CA TRP A 54 2.27 4.77 -4.26
C TRP A 54 0.88 4.39 -3.77
N ASN A 55 -0.08 5.34 -3.80
CA ASN A 55 -1.42 5.13 -3.24
C ASN A 55 -2.27 4.08 -4.00
N HIS A 56 -1.92 3.73 -5.25
CA HIS A 56 -2.64 2.72 -6.05
C HIS A 56 -1.92 1.36 -6.12
N ARG A 57 -0.75 1.23 -5.49
CA ARG A 57 0.19 0.14 -5.75
C ARG A 57 -0.13 -1.14 -4.98
N SER A 58 -0.50 -1.05 -3.70
CA SER A 58 -0.53 -2.20 -2.79
C SER A 58 -1.29 -3.40 -3.36
N SER A 59 -2.59 -3.25 -3.59
CA SER A 59 -3.42 -4.40 -3.92
C SER A 59 -3.34 -4.82 -5.40
N THR A 60 -3.22 -3.85 -6.31
CA THR A 60 -2.92 -4.14 -7.73
C THR A 60 -1.57 -4.85 -7.86
N GLY A 61 -0.56 -4.39 -7.12
CA GLY A 61 0.77 -4.98 -7.03
C GLY A 61 0.71 -6.40 -6.48
N SER A 62 -0.02 -6.63 -5.39
CA SER A 62 -0.25 -7.96 -4.82
C SER A 62 -0.81 -8.94 -5.84
N GLN A 63 -1.86 -8.53 -6.58
CA GLN A 63 -2.46 -9.35 -7.62
C GLN A 63 -1.51 -9.62 -8.80
N ILE A 64 -0.68 -8.64 -9.18
CA ILE A 64 0.33 -8.82 -10.23
C ILE A 64 1.39 -9.84 -9.80
N ILE A 65 1.90 -9.74 -8.57
CA ILE A 65 2.90 -10.67 -8.03
C ILE A 65 2.30 -12.08 -7.92
N LEU A 66 1.09 -12.21 -7.35
CA LEU A 66 0.40 -13.47 -7.22
C LEU A 66 0.14 -14.13 -8.59
N LYS A 67 -0.38 -13.38 -9.56
CA LYS A 67 -0.56 -13.87 -10.94
C LYS A 67 0.75 -14.35 -11.54
N ARG A 68 1.86 -13.62 -11.34
CA ARG A 68 3.18 -14.04 -11.81
C ARG A 68 3.63 -15.35 -11.17
N GLN A 69 3.44 -15.52 -9.86
CA GLN A 69 3.75 -16.78 -9.17
C GLN A 69 2.92 -17.95 -9.70
N ILE A 70 1.61 -17.76 -9.84
CA ILE A 70 0.70 -18.76 -10.43
C ILE A 70 1.16 -19.15 -11.83
N GLN A 71 1.51 -18.19 -12.69
CA GLN A 71 1.99 -18.46 -14.05
C GLN A 71 3.31 -19.22 -14.06
N ASN A 72 4.23 -18.89 -13.13
CA ASN A 72 5.49 -19.62 -12.99
C ASN A 72 5.25 -21.09 -12.61
N ILE A 73 4.32 -21.36 -11.68
CA ILE A 73 3.99 -22.73 -11.28
C ILE A 73 3.26 -23.48 -12.40
N LYS A 74 2.32 -22.82 -13.10
CA LYS A 74 1.64 -23.38 -14.28
C LYS A 74 2.61 -23.78 -15.39
N ARG A 75 3.68 -23.02 -15.61
CA ARG A 75 4.71 -23.35 -16.61
C ARG A 75 5.34 -24.71 -16.34
N VAL A 76 5.58 -25.03 -15.06
CA VAL A 76 6.13 -26.35 -14.70
C VAL A 76 5.07 -27.45 -14.83
N LEU A 77 3.83 -27.20 -14.40
CA LEU A 77 2.73 -28.16 -14.58
C LEU A 77 2.52 -28.56 -16.05
N ASN A 78 2.76 -27.65 -16.98
CA ASN A 78 2.64 -27.87 -18.42
C ASN A 78 3.92 -28.37 -19.09
N SER A 79 4.97 -28.70 -18.33
CA SER A 79 6.23 -29.21 -18.89
C SER A 79 6.06 -30.63 -19.44
N PRO A 80 6.81 -31.03 -20.49
CA PRO A 80 6.64 -32.33 -21.13
C PRO A 80 6.77 -33.51 -20.15
N ALA A 81 5.99 -34.56 -20.38
CA ALA A 81 6.07 -35.81 -19.64
C ALA A 81 7.50 -36.37 -19.71
N GLY A 82 8.10 -36.64 -18.55
CA GLY A 82 9.50 -37.11 -18.42
C GLY A 82 10.48 -36.04 -17.93
N SER A 83 10.10 -34.77 -17.86
CA SER A 83 10.91 -33.75 -17.18
C SER A 83 10.92 -34.00 -15.67
N THR A 84 12.09 -34.29 -15.10
CA THR A 84 12.24 -34.45 -13.65
C THR A 84 12.17 -33.07 -13.01
N CYS A 85 11.05 -32.72 -12.38
CA CYS A 85 11.00 -31.52 -11.57
C CYS A 85 11.03 -31.84 -10.06
N VAL A 86 11.95 -31.18 -9.36
CA VAL A 86 12.11 -31.30 -7.92
C VAL A 86 11.77 -29.96 -7.30
N ALA A 87 10.85 -29.97 -6.34
CA ALA A 87 10.48 -28.77 -5.58
C ALA A 87 11.69 -28.20 -4.85
N LYS A 88 11.92 -26.89 -5.01
CA LYS A 88 12.98 -26.16 -4.31
C LYS A 88 12.38 -25.05 -3.44
N PRO A 89 12.88 -24.85 -2.22
CA PRO A 89 12.49 -23.70 -1.40
C PRO A 89 12.84 -22.38 -2.09
N GLY A 90 11.96 -21.38 -1.98
CA GLY A 90 12.09 -20.09 -2.65
C GLY A 90 10.74 -19.39 -2.74
N PRO A 91 10.65 -18.24 -3.45
CA PRO A 91 9.39 -17.52 -3.64
C PRO A 91 8.26 -18.42 -4.17
N GLY A 92 7.05 -18.17 -3.68
CA GLY A 92 5.92 -19.07 -3.91
C GLY A 92 4.60 -18.46 -3.49
N ILE A 93 3.67 -19.33 -3.06
CA ILE A 93 2.36 -18.95 -2.57
C ILE A 93 2.14 -19.61 -1.21
N LEU A 94 1.70 -18.83 -0.22
CA LEU A 94 1.22 -19.34 1.05
C LEU A 94 -0.30 -19.52 0.96
N ASP A 95 -0.74 -20.75 1.18
CA ASP A 95 -2.15 -21.15 1.29
C ASP A 95 -2.41 -21.64 2.71
N VAL A 96 -3.29 -20.95 3.43
CA VAL A 96 -3.71 -21.31 4.79
C VAL A 96 -5.24 -21.43 4.79
N PRO A 97 -5.77 -22.62 4.49
CA PRO A 97 -7.21 -22.82 4.27
C PRO A 97 -8.08 -22.38 5.45
N LYS A 98 -7.59 -22.58 6.68
CA LYS A 98 -8.28 -22.18 7.92
C LYS A 98 -8.58 -20.68 7.98
N LEU A 99 -7.73 -19.86 7.36
CA LEU A 99 -7.85 -18.41 7.34
C LEU A 99 -8.45 -17.90 6.02
N GLY A 100 -8.65 -18.75 5.02
CA GLY A 100 -8.94 -18.31 3.65
C GLY A 100 -7.82 -17.46 3.04
N LEU A 101 -6.60 -17.56 3.56
CA LEU A 101 -5.43 -16.82 3.08
C LEU A 101 -4.83 -17.55 1.86
N PHE A 102 -4.69 -16.83 0.75
CA PHE A 102 -3.99 -17.29 -0.44
C PHE A 102 -3.18 -16.13 -1.04
N ALA A 103 -1.90 -16.05 -0.71
CA ALA A 103 -1.08 -14.89 -1.01
C ALA A 103 0.31 -15.26 -1.52
N SER A 104 0.90 -14.35 -2.29
CA SER A 104 2.28 -14.52 -2.74
C SER A 104 3.25 -14.39 -1.56
N VAL A 105 4.37 -15.12 -1.64
CA VAL A 105 5.53 -14.94 -0.76
C VAL A 105 6.73 -14.54 -1.60
N VAL A 106 7.40 -13.46 -1.20
CA VAL A 106 8.61 -12.94 -1.86
C VAL A 106 9.73 -12.71 -0.85
N GLN A 107 10.96 -12.53 -1.33
CA GLN A 107 12.12 -12.27 -0.48
C GLN A 107 12.09 -10.82 0.05
N GLY A 108 12.30 -10.65 1.35
CA GLY A 108 12.39 -9.33 1.99
C GLY A 108 11.26 -9.09 2.98
N ILE A 109 11.50 -8.22 3.97
CA ILE A 109 10.51 -7.79 4.99
C ILE A 109 10.46 -6.25 5.07
N ASP A 110 10.88 -5.58 4.00
CA ASP A 110 10.80 -4.12 3.90
C ASP A 110 9.35 -3.66 3.65
N PRO A 111 9.03 -2.38 3.90
CA PRO A 111 7.67 -1.86 3.75
C PRO A 111 7.06 -2.09 2.36
N VAL A 112 7.84 -1.99 1.27
CA VAL A 112 7.32 -2.16 -0.09
C VAL A 112 6.93 -3.61 -0.34
N THR A 113 7.70 -4.54 0.22
CA THR A 113 7.38 -5.97 0.18
C THR A 113 6.10 -6.27 0.95
N LEU A 114 6.02 -5.86 2.22
CA LEU A 114 4.89 -6.19 3.10
C LEU A 114 3.58 -5.50 2.71
N GLU A 115 3.67 -4.39 1.97
CA GLU A 115 2.51 -3.72 1.36
C GLU A 115 1.84 -4.59 0.29
N THR A 116 2.58 -5.43 -0.43
CA THR A 116 2.08 -6.14 -1.62
C THR A 116 2.13 -7.67 -1.50
N SER A 117 2.83 -8.22 -0.53
CA SER A 117 3.09 -9.65 -0.44
C SER A 117 3.42 -10.07 1.00
N ILE A 118 3.43 -11.38 1.26
CA ILE A 118 4.04 -11.92 2.47
C ILE A 118 5.55 -11.93 2.27
N GLY A 119 6.28 -11.37 3.23
CA GLY A 119 7.73 -11.24 3.16
C GLY A 119 8.46 -12.40 3.81
N HIS A 120 9.46 -12.98 3.15
CA HIS A 120 10.39 -13.92 3.76
C HIS A 120 11.61 -13.18 4.33
N ASP A 121 11.95 -13.43 5.59
CA ASP A 121 13.14 -12.85 6.23
C ASP A 121 14.42 -13.41 5.59
N PRO A 122 15.24 -12.56 4.93
CA PRO A 122 16.49 -12.99 4.30
C PRO A 122 17.54 -13.58 5.25
N SER A 123 17.41 -13.36 6.56
CA SER A 123 18.30 -13.95 7.57
C SER A 123 17.98 -15.41 7.89
N THR A 124 16.83 -15.92 7.43
CA THR A 124 16.38 -17.29 7.65
C THR A 124 16.45 -18.13 6.37
N PRO A 125 16.61 -19.47 6.45
CA PRO A 125 16.46 -20.32 5.27
C PRO A 125 14.99 -20.32 4.81
N TRP A 126 14.75 -20.49 3.51
CA TRP A 126 13.38 -20.67 3.03
C TRP A 126 12.68 -21.88 3.69
N PRO A 127 11.35 -21.83 3.90
CA PRO A 127 10.56 -22.94 4.42
C PRO A 127 10.82 -24.26 3.70
N SER A 128 11.20 -25.30 4.44
CA SER A 128 11.51 -26.61 3.87
C SER A 128 11.56 -27.72 4.93
N LYS A 129 11.84 -28.96 4.50
CA LYS A 129 12.07 -30.09 5.40
C LYS A 129 13.27 -29.91 6.34
N THR A 130 14.29 -29.17 5.92
CA THR A 130 15.58 -29.05 6.64
C THR A 130 15.90 -27.62 7.09
N GLY A 131 15.04 -26.65 6.76
CA GLY A 131 15.19 -25.25 7.13
C GLY A 131 13.86 -24.66 7.59
N THR A 132 13.92 -23.87 8.65
CA THR A 132 12.76 -23.12 9.17
C THR A 132 12.83 -21.68 8.69
N GLY A 133 11.89 -21.30 7.83
CA GLY A 133 11.81 -19.93 7.31
C GLY A 133 10.81 -19.08 8.06
N LEU A 134 11.15 -17.81 8.23
CA LEU A 134 10.27 -16.81 8.81
C LEU A 134 9.57 -16.03 7.70
N LEU A 135 8.24 -16.03 7.76
CA LEU A 135 7.37 -15.26 6.88
C LEU A 135 6.65 -14.19 7.71
N ALA A 136 6.74 -12.93 7.28
CA ALA A 136 6.15 -11.79 7.94
C ALA A 136 5.07 -11.12 7.07
N ALA A 137 4.04 -10.59 7.71
CA ALA A 137 3.05 -9.72 7.08
C ALA A 137 2.41 -8.78 8.11
N HIS A 138 1.75 -7.72 7.64
CA HIS A 138 1.00 -6.84 8.52
C HIS A 138 -0.15 -7.58 9.20
N ASP A 139 -0.38 -7.17 10.43
CA ASP A 139 -1.35 -7.70 11.37
C ASP A 139 -2.77 -7.28 11.04
N VAL A 140 -2.95 -6.29 10.18
CA VAL A 140 -4.24 -5.89 9.61
C VAL A 140 -4.28 -6.10 8.08
N SER A 141 -3.45 -7.02 7.54
CA SER A 141 -3.55 -7.48 6.14
C SER A 141 -3.47 -9.00 6.00
N PHE A 142 -2.40 -9.58 5.45
CA PHE A 142 -2.31 -11.01 5.19
C PHE A 142 -2.26 -11.88 6.45
N PHE A 143 -2.04 -11.33 7.65
CA PHE A 143 -2.06 -12.06 8.92
C PHE A 143 -3.11 -11.54 9.93
N SER A 144 -4.16 -10.86 9.45
CA SER A 144 -5.27 -10.32 10.26
C SER A 144 -5.95 -11.26 11.23
N GLN A 145 -6.03 -12.55 10.89
CA GLN A 145 -6.67 -13.56 11.72
C GLN A 145 -5.71 -14.70 12.06
N ILE A 146 -4.41 -14.45 12.05
CA ILE A 146 -3.41 -15.49 12.30
C ILE A 146 -3.59 -16.16 13.68
N ASP A 147 -4.17 -15.43 14.63
CA ASP A 147 -4.51 -15.88 15.98
C ASP A 147 -5.69 -16.87 16.01
N LEU A 148 -6.34 -17.15 14.88
CA LEU A 148 -7.31 -18.24 14.72
C LEU A 148 -6.66 -19.60 14.47
N LEU A 149 -5.37 -19.65 14.13
CA LEU A 149 -4.65 -20.91 13.93
C LEU A 149 -4.50 -21.67 15.25
N ARG A 150 -4.69 -22.98 15.18
CA ARG A 150 -4.59 -23.93 16.30
C ARG A 150 -3.60 -25.03 15.96
N ILE A 151 -3.09 -25.69 17.00
CA ILE A 151 -2.21 -26.86 16.83
C ILE A 151 -2.95 -27.90 15.98
N GLY A 152 -2.28 -28.40 14.94
CA GLY A 152 -2.85 -29.34 13.98
C GLY A 152 -3.35 -28.72 12.67
N ASP A 153 -3.55 -27.41 12.60
CA ASP A 153 -3.94 -26.74 11.34
C ASP A 153 -2.84 -26.85 10.28
N GLU A 154 -3.23 -27.03 9.02
CA GLU A 154 -2.30 -27.13 7.89
C GLU A 154 -1.96 -25.75 7.31
N ILE A 155 -0.68 -25.56 7.01
CA ILE A 155 -0.14 -24.48 6.19
C ILE A 155 0.48 -25.10 4.95
N LYS A 156 0.07 -24.64 3.77
CA LYS A 156 0.56 -25.15 2.48
C LYS A 156 1.42 -24.08 1.82
N TYR A 157 2.67 -24.44 1.54
CA TYR A 157 3.58 -23.58 0.81
C TYR A 157 3.78 -24.13 -0.60
N VAL A 158 3.16 -23.46 -1.57
CA VAL A 158 3.17 -23.86 -2.97
C VAL A 158 4.35 -23.21 -3.66
N VAL A 159 5.28 -24.04 -4.13
CA VAL A 159 6.44 -23.64 -4.93
C VAL A 159 6.37 -24.32 -6.29
N PRO A 160 7.21 -23.95 -7.27
CA PRO A 160 7.33 -24.75 -8.48
C PRO A 160 7.59 -26.23 -8.13
N CYS A 161 6.83 -27.11 -8.77
CA CYS A 161 6.98 -28.57 -8.69
C CYS A 161 6.53 -29.25 -7.39
N GLY A 162 6.13 -28.51 -6.36
CA GLY A 162 5.62 -29.16 -5.15
C GLY A 162 4.90 -28.23 -4.18
N VAL A 163 4.11 -28.85 -3.31
CA VAL A 163 3.49 -28.23 -2.16
C VAL A 163 4.15 -28.80 -0.93
N MET A 164 4.82 -27.94 -0.15
CA MET A 164 5.34 -28.29 1.15
C MET A 164 4.23 -28.05 2.17
N VAL A 165 3.82 -29.11 2.86
CA VAL A 165 2.77 -29.06 3.88
C VAL A 165 3.43 -28.99 5.25
N PHE A 166 2.97 -28.05 6.06
CA PHE A 166 3.39 -27.84 7.42
C PHE A 166 2.18 -27.96 8.34
N THR A 167 2.41 -28.37 9.57
CA THR A 167 1.37 -28.48 10.61
C THR A 167 1.72 -27.56 11.76
N VAL A 168 0.76 -26.71 12.17
CA VAL A 168 0.94 -25.79 13.29
C VAL A 168 1.23 -26.58 14.57
N THR A 169 2.29 -26.18 15.26
CA THR A 169 2.76 -26.81 16.51
C THR A 169 2.61 -25.93 17.73
N GLY A 170 2.40 -24.62 17.56
CA GLY A 170 2.17 -23.71 18.67
C GLY A 170 2.13 -22.26 18.25
N HIS A 171 1.74 -21.41 19.19
CA HIS A 171 1.75 -19.96 19.05
C HIS A 171 2.27 -19.30 20.33
N GLN A 172 2.74 -18.06 20.23
CA GLN A 172 3.23 -17.28 21.37
C GLN A 172 3.23 -15.79 21.06
N VAL A 173 3.08 -14.96 22.10
CA VAL A 173 3.30 -13.52 22.02
C VAL A 173 4.69 -13.19 22.52
N THR A 174 5.48 -12.47 21.73
CA THR A 174 6.88 -12.16 22.06
C THR A 174 7.20 -10.69 21.86
N ARG A 175 8.36 -10.25 22.36
CA ARG A 175 8.93 -8.96 21.97
C ARG A 175 9.56 -9.07 20.57
N PRO A 176 9.64 -7.96 19.81
CA PRO A 176 10.43 -7.90 18.59
C PRO A 176 11.89 -8.33 18.85
N GLY A 177 12.48 -9.07 17.92
CA GLY A 177 13.85 -9.57 18.04
C GLY A 177 14.05 -10.76 18.98
N ALA A 178 12.97 -11.39 19.46
CA ALA A 178 13.07 -12.65 20.19
C ALA A 178 13.71 -13.75 19.30
N ILE A 179 14.63 -14.51 19.89
CA ILE A 179 15.35 -15.59 19.19
C ILE A 179 14.64 -16.92 19.44
N PHE A 180 14.38 -17.66 18.36
CA PHE A 180 13.74 -18.98 18.42
C PHE A 180 14.72 -20.08 18.05
N LYS A 181 14.70 -21.16 18.83
CA LYS A 181 15.40 -22.41 18.50
C LYS A 181 14.40 -23.37 17.88
N PHE A 182 14.73 -23.89 16.70
CA PHE A 182 13.91 -24.88 16.03
C PHE A 182 14.46 -26.28 16.25
N GLY A 183 13.58 -27.28 16.15
CA GLY A 183 13.97 -28.68 16.19
C GLY A 183 14.78 -29.10 14.97
N ALA A 184 15.14 -30.39 14.91
CA ALA A 184 15.89 -30.96 13.80
C ALA A 184 15.09 -31.00 12.47
N VAL A 185 13.76 -30.93 12.55
CA VAL A 185 12.87 -30.86 11.38
C VAL A 185 12.62 -29.39 11.05
N GLY A 186 12.76 -29.03 9.77
CA GLY A 186 12.47 -27.70 9.26
C GLY A 186 10.99 -27.32 9.37
N GLY A 187 10.66 -26.09 9.01
CA GLY A 187 9.35 -25.53 9.37
C GLY A 187 9.03 -24.18 8.74
N ILE A 188 7.97 -23.58 9.25
CA ILE A 188 7.56 -22.20 8.99
C ILE A 188 7.35 -21.50 10.33
N VAL A 189 7.85 -20.27 10.41
CA VAL A 189 7.39 -19.29 11.40
C VAL A 189 6.61 -18.21 10.68
N LEU A 190 5.43 -17.91 11.18
CA LEU A 190 4.65 -16.76 10.75
C LEU A 190 4.75 -15.68 11.81
N ASP A 191 5.12 -14.47 11.43
CA ASP A 191 5.36 -13.32 12.30
C ASP A 191 4.47 -12.14 11.91
N THR A 192 3.78 -11.57 12.89
CA THR A 192 3.02 -10.34 12.72
C THR A 192 2.98 -9.52 14.01
N CYS A 193 2.55 -8.26 13.91
CA CYS A 193 2.32 -7.38 15.04
C CYS A 193 1.18 -7.88 15.95
N TRP A 194 1.22 -7.56 17.24
CA TRP A 194 0.17 -7.95 18.18
C TRP A 194 -0.29 -6.77 19.04
N PRO A 195 -1.62 -6.57 19.24
CA PRO A 195 -2.74 -7.40 18.76
C PRO A 195 -3.05 -7.25 17.27
N THR A 196 -3.70 -8.26 16.65
CA THR A 196 -4.03 -8.29 15.20
C THR A 196 -5.08 -7.28 14.74
N THR A 197 -5.55 -6.44 15.64
CA THR A 197 -6.47 -5.35 15.33
C THR A 197 -5.82 -3.98 15.49
N ALA A 198 -4.59 -3.87 15.96
CA ALA A 198 -3.97 -2.58 16.25
C ALA A 198 -3.49 -1.90 14.96
N LEU A 199 -3.92 -0.64 14.76
CA LEU A 199 -3.44 0.22 13.67
C LEU A 199 -2.22 1.04 14.08
N PHE A 200 -1.95 1.14 15.39
CA PHE A 200 -0.82 1.86 15.93
C PHE A 200 -0.25 1.17 17.17
N TYR A 201 1.04 1.38 17.39
CA TYR A 201 1.84 0.91 18.54
C TYR A 201 1.62 -0.56 18.91
N THR A 202 2.38 -1.43 18.26
CA THR A 202 2.40 -2.88 18.50
C THR A 202 3.75 -3.30 19.09
N PRO A 203 3.92 -3.22 20.42
CA PRO A 203 5.20 -3.49 21.08
C PRO A 203 5.57 -4.98 21.12
N THR A 204 4.64 -5.84 20.68
CA THR A 204 4.78 -7.30 20.67
C THR A 204 4.49 -7.88 19.29
N ARG A 205 4.86 -9.14 19.13
CA ARG A 205 4.62 -9.96 17.93
C ARG A 205 3.79 -11.19 18.29
N TYR A 206 2.91 -11.60 17.40
CA TYR A 206 2.23 -12.88 17.47
C TYR A 206 2.93 -13.85 16.53
N ILE A 207 3.45 -14.92 17.10
CA ILE A 207 4.27 -15.90 16.39
C ILE A 207 3.49 -17.20 16.30
N VAL A 208 3.33 -17.72 15.08
CA VAL A 208 2.87 -19.10 14.85
C VAL A 208 4.03 -19.94 14.37
N THR A 209 4.20 -21.11 14.97
CA THR A 209 5.21 -22.09 14.58
C THR A 209 4.54 -23.30 13.95
N ALA A 210 5.11 -23.79 12.85
CA ALA A 210 4.66 -25.00 12.18
C ALA A 210 5.86 -25.84 11.73
N GLN A 211 5.72 -27.16 11.82
CA GLN A 211 6.76 -28.10 11.42
C GLN A 211 6.42 -28.74 10.08
N TYR A 212 7.45 -29.05 9.30
CA TYR A 212 7.30 -29.74 8.02
C TYR A 212 6.68 -31.12 8.23
N LEU A 213 5.65 -31.42 7.43
CA LEU A 213 4.98 -32.72 7.41
C LEU A 213 5.41 -33.54 6.19
N LYS A 214 5.20 -33.00 4.99
CA LYS A 214 5.45 -33.71 3.73
C LYS A 214 5.54 -32.75 2.54
N THR A 215 6.09 -33.23 1.44
CA THR A 215 6.00 -32.58 0.13
C THR A 215 5.16 -33.44 -0.78
N VAL A 216 4.16 -32.85 -1.43
CA VAL A 216 3.38 -33.51 -2.47
C VAL A 216 3.60 -32.82 -3.82
N PRO A 217 3.45 -33.51 -4.96
CA PRO A 217 3.49 -32.86 -6.26
C PRO A 217 2.46 -31.73 -6.35
N VAL A 218 2.84 -30.62 -6.99
CA VAL A 218 1.90 -29.54 -7.24
C VAL A 218 0.85 -29.98 -8.27
N SER A 219 -0.39 -29.55 -8.08
CA SER A 219 -1.51 -29.79 -8.98
C SER A 219 -2.22 -28.49 -9.33
N THR A 220 -3.10 -28.53 -10.35
CA THR A 220 -3.94 -27.38 -10.71
C THR A 220 -4.90 -26.98 -9.58
N GLU A 221 -5.29 -27.91 -8.71
CA GLU A 221 -6.12 -27.63 -7.53
C GLU A 221 -5.43 -26.69 -6.55
N ASN A 222 -4.12 -26.86 -6.35
CA ASN A 222 -3.34 -26.01 -5.44
C ASN A 222 -3.20 -24.56 -5.93
N LEU A 223 -3.60 -24.28 -7.17
CA LEU A 223 -3.56 -22.94 -7.77
C LEU A 223 -4.94 -22.29 -7.86
N LYS A 224 -6.00 -22.98 -7.43
CA LYS A 224 -7.32 -22.39 -7.32
C LYS A 224 -7.33 -21.45 -6.13
N GLN A 225 -7.48 -20.16 -6.42
CA GLN A 225 -7.75 -19.18 -5.38
C GLN A 225 -9.10 -19.50 -4.74
N PRO A 226 -9.29 -19.25 -3.43
CA PRO A 226 -10.61 -19.29 -2.80
C PRO A 226 -11.63 -18.54 -3.65
N THR A 227 -12.87 -19.05 -3.75
CA THR A 227 -13.93 -18.48 -4.60
C THR A 227 -14.18 -16.99 -4.32
N GLU A 228 -13.88 -16.53 -3.11
CA GLU A 228 -14.00 -15.14 -2.65
C GLU A 228 -12.71 -14.31 -2.81
N SER A 229 -11.70 -14.77 -3.57
CA SER A 229 -10.42 -14.06 -3.73
C SER A 229 -10.43 -12.95 -4.78
N SER A 230 -11.52 -12.81 -5.54
CA SER A 230 -11.70 -11.68 -6.45
C SER A 230 -12.10 -10.46 -5.62
N ILE A 231 -11.10 -9.84 -5.00
CA ILE A 231 -11.27 -8.65 -4.21
C ILE A 231 -11.46 -7.46 -5.15
N THR A 232 -12.64 -6.82 -5.11
CA THR A 232 -12.90 -5.59 -5.85
C THR A 232 -12.44 -4.45 -4.98
N ILE A 233 -11.33 -3.81 -5.37
CA ILE A 233 -10.76 -2.73 -4.57
C ILE A 233 -11.08 -1.44 -5.29
N PRO A 234 -12.00 -0.65 -4.73
CA PRO A 234 -12.41 0.57 -5.39
C PRO A 234 -11.24 1.55 -5.40
N ASN A 235 -10.93 2.09 -6.58
CA ASN A 235 -10.06 3.27 -6.69
C ASN A 235 -10.88 4.47 -6.22
N LEU A 236 -10.96 4.65 -4.90
CA LEU A 236 -11.78 5.68 -4.28
C LEU A 236 -11.08 7.02 -4.35
N VAL A 237 -11.83 8.02 -4.78
CA VAL A 237 -11.39 9.41 -4.85
C VAL A 237 -12.17 10.22 -3.82
N VAL A 238 -11.45 10.96 -2.97
CA VAL A 238 -12.06 11.99 -2.12
C VAL A 238 -12.48 13.15 -3.04
N PRO A 239 -13.74 13.61 -3.03
CA PRO A 239 -14.21 14.72 -3.85
C PRO A 239 -13.73 16.09 -3.33
N ALA A 240 -12.43 16.21 -3.05
CA ALA A 240 -11.80 17.43 -2.55
C ALA A 240 -11.46 18.38 -3.72
N PRO A 241 -11.73 19.69 -3.58
CA PRO A 241 -11.30 20.66 -4.58
C PRO A 241 -9.76 20.79 -4.61
N PRO A 242 -9.16 21.24 -5.74
CA PRO A 242 -7.71 21.31 -5.88
C PRO A 242 -7.00 22.08 -4.76
N ALA A 243 -7.62 23.15 -4.27
CA ALA A 243 -7.08 23.95 -3.16
C ALA A 243 -6.98 23.15 -1.85
N LEU A 244 -7.90 22.23 -1.59
CA LEU A 244 -7.85 21.34 -0.42
C LEU A 244 -6.83 20.22 -0.64
N VAL A 245 -6.78 19.62 -1.82
CA VAL A 245 -5.77 18.60 -2.17
C VAL A 245 -4.34 19.14 -2.02
N GLN A 246 -4.11 20.39 -2.42
CA GLN A 246 -2.81 21.07 -2.28
C GLN A 246 -2.36 21.25 -0.82
N GLN A 247 -3.28 21.21 0.14
CA GLN A 247 -2.95 21.29 1.56
C GLN A 247 -2.40 19.96 2.11
N GLY A 248 -2.46 18.89 1.32
CA GLY A 248 -2.09 17.55 1.75
C GLY A 248 -3.18 16.95 2.62
N ILE A 249 -3.91 15.99 2.05
CA ILE A 249 -5.01 15.27 2.73
C ILE A 249 -4.69 13.78 2.88
N THR A 250 -3.40 13.45 2.96
CA THR A 250 -2.92 12.06 3.04
C THR A 250 -2.10 11.83 4.31
N LEU A 251 -1.87 10.56 4.64
CA LEU A 251 -0.96 10.16 5.73
C LEU A 251 0.50 10.65 5.55
N SER A 252 0.91 11.02 4.34
CA SER A 252 2.25 11.60 4.13
C SER A 252 2.39 13.04 4.61
N THR A 253 1.26 13.73 4.82
CA THR A 253 1.20 15.15 5.19
C THR A 253 0.43 15.41 6.48
N ASN A 254 -0.26 14.39 6.99
CA ASN A 254 -1.06 14.46 8.21
C ASN A 254 -0.67 13.32 9.14
N SER A 255 -0.72 13.59 10.44
CA SER A 255 -0.50 12.57 11.48
C SER A 255 -1.80 12.32 12.22
N GLN A 256 -2.06 11.06 12.53
CA GLN A 256 -3.21 10.63 13.29
C GLN A 256 -2.78 9.45 14.18
N ILE A 257 -3.07 9.54 15.47
CA ILE A 257 -2.93 8.38 16.35
C ILE A 257 -4.11 7.46 16.04
N LEU A 258 -3.82 6.25 15.55
CA LEU A 258 -4.84 5.26 15.25
C LEU A 258 -5.04 4.33 16.44
N GLY A 259 -6.24 3.78 16.55
CA GLY A 259 -6.61 2.81 17.59
C GLY A 259 -6.56 1.41 17.02
N THR A 260 -7.73 0.79 16.95
CA THR A 260 -7.91 -0.53 16.35
C THR A 260 -8.76 -0.46 15.09
N MET A 261 -8.58 -1.46 14.23
CA MET A 261 -9.44 -1.79 13.10
C MET A 261 -10.39 -2.92 13.50
N SER A 262 -11.68 -2.74 13.22
CA SER A 262 -12.70 -3.77 13.27
C SER A 262 -13.43 -3.86 11.93
N PHE A 263 -14.27 -4.88 11.79
CA PHE A 263 -15.09 -5.07 10.61
C PHE A 263 -16.55 -5.28 10.99
N SER A 264 -17.46 -4.66 10.24
CA SER A 264 -18.90 -4.85 10.31
C SER A 264 -19.47 -5.39 9.00
N GLY A 265 -20.70 -5.92 9.07
CA GLY A 265 -21.35 -6.57 7.93
C GLY A 265 -20.99 -8.06 7.85
N SER A 266 -20.55 -8.50 6.67
CA SER A 266 -20.19 -9.90 6.40
C SER A 266 -18.94 -9.99 5.51
N PRO A 267 -17.77 -9.46 5.94
CA PRO A 267 -16.54 -9.56 5.18
C PRO A 267 -16.13 -11.01 4.93
N SER A 268 -15.64 -11.31 3.72
CA SER A 268 -14.98 -12.58 3.44
C SER A 268 -13.62 -12.64 4.12
N SER A 269 -13.16 -13.85 4.46
CA SER A 269 -11.80 -14.03 4.96
C SER A 269 -10.75 -13.62 3.92
N ALA A 270 -11.06 -13.78 2.63
CA ALA A 270 -10.19 -13.30 1.55
C ALA A 270 -10.02 -11.77 1.55
N PHE A 271 -11.06 -11.00 1.90
CA PHE A 271 -10.93 -9.55 2.08
C PHE A 271 -10.06 -9.22 3.29
N ILE A 272 -10.38 -9.79 4.46
CA ILE A 272 -9.68 -9.52 5.73
C ILE A 272 -8.20 -9.91 5.65
N GLN A 273 -7.88 -11.01 4.97
CA GLN A 273 -6.52 -11.54 4.79
C GLN A 273 -5.78 -10.91 3.59
N SER A 274 -6.05 -9.65 3.26
CA SER A 274 -5.48 -9.00 2.07
C SER A 274 -5.06 -7.55 2.32
N PRO A 275 -4.30 -6.93 1.42
CA PRO A 275 -3.97 -5.50 1.52
C PRO A 275 -5.14 -4.56 1.23
N ALA A 276 -6.32 -5.10 0.89
CA ALA A 276 -7.50 -4.30 0.59
C ALA A 276 -8.02 -3.53 1.82
N THR A 277 -7.86 -4.10 3.02
CA THR A 277 -8.18 -3.48 4.30
C THR A 277 -7.41 -2.16 4.45
N LEU A 278 -6.07 -2.23 4.49
CA LEU A 278 -5.21 -1.04 4.57
C LEU A 278 -5.43 -0.05 3.42
N SER A 279 -5.71 -0.55 2.21
CA SER A 279 -6.02 0.32 1.06
C SER A 279 -7.34 1.09 1.26
N PHE A 280 -8.34 0.44 1.87
CA PHE A 280 -9.64 1.03 2.12
C PHE A 280 -9.58 2.01 3.30
N GLU A 281 -8.95 1.62 4.41
CA GLU A 281 -8.61 2.50 5.53
C GLU A 281 -7.91 3.78 5.06
N ALA A 282 -6.87 3.68 4.23
CA ALA A 282 -6.15 4.83 3.71
C ALA A 282 -7.07 5.79 2.92
N SER A 283 -8.06 5.25 2.21
CA SER A 283 -9.07 6.06 1.49
C SER A 283 -9.97 6.83 2.47
N GLY A 284 -10.39 6.18 3.56
CA GLY A 284 -11.16 6.83 4.62
C GLY A 284 -10.37 7.88 5.38
N LEU A 285 -9.11 7.58 5.73
CA LEU A 285 -8.23 8.57 6.36
C LEU A 285 -8.02 9.81 5.50
N ASN A 286 -7.94 9.66 4.18
CA ASN A 286 -7.85 10.81 3.29
C ASN A 286 -9.11 11.71 3.38
N LEU A 287 -10.29 11.11 3.47
CA LEU A 287 -11.56 11.84 3.65
C LEU A 287 -11.65 12.47 5.05
N TRP A 288 -11.23 11.75 6.08
CA TRP A 288 -11.09 12.26 7.45
C TRP A 288 -10.22 13.51 7.51
N PHE A 289 -9.03 13.50 6.91
CA PHE A 289 -8.17 14.67 6.86
C PHE A 289 -8.81 15.82 6.07
N ALA A 290 -9.40 15.53 4.91
CA ALA A 290 -10.13 16.53 4.14
C ALA A 290 -11.24 17.20 4.98
N MET A 291 -11.98 16.43 5.77
CA MET A 291 -13.00 16.95 6.69
C MET A 291 -12.39 17.88 7.74
N LEU A 292 -11.32 17.46 8.43
CA LEU A 292 -10.68 18.27 9.47
C LEU A 292 -10.17 19.60 8.93
N HIS A 293 -9.53 19.59 7.76
CA HIS A 293 -9.07 20.81 7.08
C HIS A 293 -10.24 21.74 6.71
N SER A 294 -11.30 21.19 6.13
CA SER A 294 -12.50 21.95 5.75
C SER A 294 -13.23 22.56 6.94
N LEU A 295 -13.40 21.79 8.03
CA LEU A 295 -14.00 22.26 9.28
C LEU A 295 -13.16 23.38 9.89
N SER A 296 -11.85 23.19 9.98
CA SER A 296 -10.93 24.15 10.60
C SER A 296 -10.89 25.50 9.88
N GLN A 297 -11.13 25.51 8.57
CA GLN A 297 -11.17 26.73 7.75
C GLN A 297 -12.58 27.28 7.53
N SER A 298 -13.60 26.67 8.17
CA SER A 298 -15.02 27.01 7.96
C SER A 298 -15.44 26.97 6.48
N ARG A 299 -14.82 26.10 5.67
CA ARG A 299 -15.07 25.98 4.22
C ARG A 299 -16.30 25.13 3.94
N THR A 300 -17.46 25.74 4.10
CA THR A 300 -18.76 25.08 3.89
C THR A 300 -18.98 24.63 2.44
N ASP A 301 -18.34 25.29 1.48
CA ASP A 301 -18.30 24.87 0.08
C ASP A 301 -17.54 23.54 -0.11
N TRP A 302 -16.45 23.34 0.62
CA TRP A 302 -15.70 22.07 0.61
C TRP A 302 -16.48 20.97 1.32
N LEU A 303 -17.06 21.27 2.48
CA LEU A 303 -17.87 20.31 3.25
C LEU A 303 -19.05 19.77 2.44
N LYS A 304 -19.70 20.60 1.61
CA LYS A 304 -20.77 20.17 0.70
C LYS A 304 -20.31 19.17 -0.36
N LEU A 305 -19.04 19.24 -0.78
CA LEU A 305 -18.46 18.26 -1.70
C LEU A 305 -18.10 16.96 -0.98
N LEU A 306 -17.54 17.06 0.23
CA LEU A 306 -17.11 15.92 1.03
C LEU A 306 -18.27 15.09 1.60
N GLY A 307 -19.39 15.74 1.96
CA GLY A 307 -20.60 15.07 2.44
C GLY A 307 -21.86 15.73 1.89
N PRO A 308 -22.27 15.40 0.66
CA PRO A 308 -23.50 15.93 0.06
C PRO A 308 -24.71 15.59 0.94
N GLY A 309 -25.46 16.62 1.37
CA GLY A 309 -26.64 16.45 2.23
C GLY A 309 -26.33 16.23 3.72
N VAL A 310 -25.05 16.16 4.12
CA VAL A 310 -24.66 16.06 5.54
C VAL A 310 -24.64 17.45 6.17
N THR A 311 -25.28 17.58 7.34
CA THR A 311 -25.19 18.80 8.16
C THR A 311 -24.01 18.67 9.12
N PHE A 312 -22.98 19.50 8.90
CA PHE A 312 -21.80 19.52 9.76
C PHE A 312 -22.06 20.35 11.03
N PRO A 313 -21.72 19.84 12.24
CA PRO A 313 -21.96 20.56 13.49
C PRO A 313 -21.21 21.89 13.56
N SER A 314 -21.94 22.98 13.74
CA SER A 314 -21.38 24.35 13.79
C SER A 314 -20.33 24.53 14.88
N GLN A 315 -20.45 23.77 15.97
CA GLN A 315 -19.49 23.75 17.07
C GLN A 315 -18.08 23.31 16.65
N LEU A 316 -17.89 22.60 15.53
CA LEU A 316 -16.56 22.21 15.05
C LEU A 316 -15.95 23.23 14.07
N LEU A 317 -16.75 24.15 13.51
CA LEU A 317 -16.30 25.07 12.47
C LEU A 317 -15.32 26.11 13.02
N GLY A 318 -14.25 26.36 12.27
CA GLY A 318 -13.26 27.39 12.57
C GLY A 318 -12.30 27.02 13.72
N GLN A 319 -12.40 25.82 14.27
CA GLN A 319 -11.48 25.33 15.29
C GLN A 319 -10.30 24.59 14.66
N LYS A 320 -9.11 24.70 15.22
CA LYS A 320 -8.03 23.76 14.90
C LYS A 320 -8.39 22.41 15.52
N LEU A 321 -8.76 21.43 14.70
CA LEU A 321 -9.20 20.11 15.15
C LEU A 321 -8.05 19.12 15.16
N TYR A 322 -7.95 18.33 16.24
CA TYR A 322 -7.06 17.20 16.35
C TYR A 322 -7.64 16.14 17.30
N SER A 323 -7.30 14.88 17.05
CA SER A 323 -7.71 13.77 17.88
C SER A 323 -6.91 13.74 19.19
N THR A 324 -7.61 13.60 20.31
CA THR A 324 -7.02 13.47 21.66
C THR A 324 -7.10 12.06 22.21
N THR A 325 -7.98 11.23 21.64
CA THR A 325 -7.96 9.78 21.78
C THR A 325 -7.52 9.16 20.46
N PRO A 326 -7.13 7.88 20.43
CA PRO A 326 -6.93 7.17 19.16
C PRO A 326 -8.18 7.28 18.27
N LEU A 327 -7.97 7.23 16.96
CA LEU A 327 -9.03 7.11 15.96
C LEU A 327 -9.27 5.62 15.70
N TYR A 328 -10.44 5.14 16.08
CA TYR A 328 -10.85 3.76 15.85
C TYR A 328 -11.55 3.66 14.49
N VAL A 329 -11.27 2.58 13.77
CA VAL A 329 -11.75 2.33 12.42
C VAL A 329 -12.62 1.08 12.42
N ASP A 330 -13.81 1.18 11.86
CA ASP A 330 -14.66 0.02 11.55
C ASP A 330 -14.97 0.00 10.05
N GLU A 331 -14.42 -0.98 9.34
CA GLU A 331 -14.70 -1.16 7.91
C GLU A 331 -15.97 -1.98 7.72
N ILE A 332 -16.92 -1.42 6.97
CA ILE A 332 -18.18 -2.09 6.66
C ILE A 332 -18.00 -2.74 5.29
N VAL A 333 -18.13 -4.07 5.26
CA VAL A 333 -17.79 -4.88 4.08
C VAL A 333 -18.82 -6.00 3.88
N ASN A 334 -19.24 -6.19 2.63
CA ASN A 334 -20.11 -7.28 2.22
C ASN A 334 -19.36 -8.24 1.30
N SER A 335 -19.05 -9.44 1.80
CA SER A 335 -18.15 -10.39 1.16
C SER A 335 -16.80 -9.71 0.83
N THR A 336 -16.50 -9.47 -0.45
CA THR A 336 -15.27 -8.80 -0.89
C THR A 336 -15.44 -7.32 -1.22
N THR A 337 -16.65 -6.78 -1.03
CA THR A 337 -17.00 -5.43 -1.48
C THR A 337 -17.05 -4.49 -0.27
N PRO A 338 -16.11 -3.54 -0.15
CA PRO A 338 -16.21 -2.49 0.85
C PRO A 338 -17.43 -1.61 0.55
N VAL A 339 -18.14 -1.17 1.59
CA VAL A 339 -19.34 -0.32 1.46
C VAL A 339 -19.25 1.00 2.23
N GLY A 340 -18.47 1.03 3.31
CA GLY A 340 -18.29 2.25 4.10
C GLY A 340 -17.30 2.07 5.24
N ILE A 341 -16.99 3.16 5.93
CA ILE A 341 -16.10 3.18 7.10
C ILE A 341 -16.80 3.97 8.20
N SER A 342 -16.74 3.48 9.43
CA SER A 342 -17.05 4.29 10.61
C SER A 342 -15.77 4.64 11.35
N LEU A 343 -15.61 5.93 11.63
CA LEU A 343 -14.46 6.47 12.35
C LEU A 343 -14.95 7.11 13.64
N ASN A 344 -14.31 6.79 14.77
CA ASN A 344 -14.66 7.43 16.05
C ASN A 344 -13.43 7.83 16.86
N THR A 345 -13.53 8.99 17.52
CA THR A 345 -12.49 9.57 18.36
C THR A 345 -13.05 10.71 19.21
N THR A 346 -12.22 11.33 20.05
CA THR A 346 -12.51 12.61 20.71
C THR A 346 -11.65 13.71 20.12
N LEU A 347 -12.28 14.70 19.49
CA LEU A 347 -11.62 15.90 18.98
C LEU A 347 -11.43 16.94 20.09
N ASN A 348 -10.25 17.55 20.16
CA ASN A 348 -9.88 18.63 21.07
C ASN A 348 -10.17 18.33 22.57
N GLY A 349 -10.22 17.06 22.96
CA GLY A 349 -10.53 16.62 24.33
C GLY A 349 -11.96 16.91 24.77
N LYS A 350 -12.83 17.34 23.84
CA LYS A 350 -14.14 17.89 24.16
C LYS A 350 -15.27 17.28 23.36
N TYR A 351 -15.00 16.90 22.12
CA TYR A 351 -16.04 16.49 21.18
C TYR A 351 -15.84 15.02 20.81
N PRO A 352 -16.49 14.07 21.51
CA PRO A 352 -16.61 12.71 21.00
C PRO A 352 -17.35 12.77 19.67
N VAL A 353 -16.75 12.22 18.62
CA VAL A 353 -17.27 12.25 17.26
C VAL A 353 -17.36 10.85 16.70
N VAL A 354 -18.41 10.62 15.91
CA VAL A 354 -18.52 9.45 15.03
C VAL A 354 -18.81 9.95 13.63
N VAL A 355 -17.95 9.58 12.68
CA VAL A 355 -18.11 9.85 11.25
C VAL A 355 -18.45 8.54 10.56
N HIS A 356 -19.41 8.60 9.65
CA HIS A 356 -19.73 7.53 8.71
C HIS A 356 -19.37 7.99 7.32
N GLU A 357 -18.62 7.14 6.62
CA GLU A 357 -18.18 7.32 5.26
C GLU A 357 -18.81 6.23 4.40
N GLY A 358 -19.25 6.59 3.20
CA GLY A 358 -19.88 5.69 2.25
C GLY A 358 -19.31 5.85 0.85
N ILE A 359 -19.60 4.87 -0.01
CA ILE A 359 -19.10 4.83 -1.38
C ILE A 359 -20.22 5.24 -2.36
N GLU A 360 -19.93 6.24 -3.19
CA GLU A 360 -20.81 6.71 -4.28
C GLU A 360 -20.06 6.63 -5.62
N GLY A 361 -20.30 5.56 -6.38
CA GLY A 361 -19.55 5.29 -7.61
C GLY A 361 -18.08 5.01 -7.31
N ASN A 362 -17.17 5.88 -7.76
CA ASN A 362 -15.74 5.81 -7.44
C ASN A 362 -15.31 6.81 -6.37
N LYS A 363 -16.25 7.39 -5.62
CA LYS A 363 -15.97 8.39 -4.58
C LYS A 363 -16.23 7.81 -3.20
N ILE A 364 -15.45 8.26 -2.24
CA ILE A 364 -15.76 8.11 -0.82
C ILE A 364 -16.25 9.46 -0.29
N VAL A 365 -17.40 9.46 0.39
CA VAL A 365 -18.07 10.66 0.90
C VAL A 365 -18.51 10.44 2.34
N ILE A 366 -18.67 11.52 3.09
CA ILE A 366 -19.25 11.51 4.43
C ILE A 366 -20.76 11.34 4.26
N THR A 367 -21.32 10.32 4.89
CA THR A 367 -22.75 10.04 4.91
C THR A 367 -23.39 10.41 6.25
N GLY A 368 -22.59 10.57 7.30
CA GLY A 368 -23.05 11.05 8.60
C GLY A 368 -21.90 11.54 9.47
N LEU A 369 -22.19 12.52 10.32
CA LEU A 369 -21.29 13.00 11.37
C LEU A 369 -22.13 13.32 12.60
N SER A 370 -21.79 12.71 13.72
CA SER A 370 -22.40 12.98 15.02
C SER A 370 -21.36 13.46 16.02
N VAL A 371 -21.79 14.35 16.92
CA VAL A 371 -20.99 14.86 18.03
C VAL A 371 -21.86 14.81 19.28
N SER A 372 -21.39 14.12 20.32
CA SER A 372 -22.14 13.95 21.58
C SER A 372 -21.72 14.93 22.66
#